data_AF-A0A0Q8J3E3-F1
#
_entry.id   AF-A0A0Q8J3E3-F1
#
_cell.length_a   1.000
_cell.length_b   1.000
_cell.length_c   1.000
_cell.angle_alpha   90.00
_cell.angle_beta   90.00
_cell.angle_gamma   90.00
#
_symmetry.space_group_name_H-M   'P 1'
#
loop_
_entity.id
_entity.type
_entity.pdbx_description
1 polymer ?
#
loop_
_entity_poly.entity_id
_entity_poly.type
_entity_poly.pdbx_seq_one_letter_code
_entity_poly.pdbx_strand_id
1 'polypeptide(L)'
;MNNAAPTPAAPTAVYLVDASLYVFRAWHSIPDEFQDAEGWPTNAVHGFARFLLELIERERPRHIAVAFDEALDSCFRNAIYPAYKANRDPAPDALKRQFGHCQALCRALGLAVLSDSQYEADDLIGSAIVAMRGHGYRGVIVSADKDLSQLLDTHDEQWDFARGQRWGADGVHARQGVHARQVADYLALTGDAVDNIPGVPGIGAKTAAALLAHFDTLDALLARVEEVPFLRLRGAASAAARLREHRAQALLCRQLTTIALDAPLGDSSGHFVRGPANAAGLLELCDRLRFGPMTRRRLHEAVGLDFAASQVPS
;
A
#
# COMPACT_ATOMS: atom_id res chain seq x y z
N MET A 1 -46.09 17.94 -2.74
CA MET A 1 -45.18 17.03 -3.45
C MET A 1 -43.76 17.53 -3.24
N ASN A 2 -43.06 17.01 -2.22
CA ASN A 2 -41.66 17.34 -1.98
C ASN A 2 -40.79 16.45 -2.87
N ASN A 3 -40.35 16.99 -4.00
CA ASN A 3 -39.39 16.34 -4.88
C ASN A 3 -37.99 16.69 -4.37
N ALA A 4 -37.54 16.00 -3.31
CA ALA A 4 -36.13 16.04 -2.94
C ALA A 4 -35.37 15.27 -4.03
N ALA A 5 -34.46 15.96 -4.73
CA ALA A 5 -33.58 15.33 -5.68
C ALA A 5 -32.85 14.15 -4.99
N PRO A 6 -32.76 12.97 -5.63
CA PRO A 6 -32.07 11.84 -5.02
C PRO A 6 -30.62 12.25 -4.73
N THR A 7 -30.19 12.07 -3.48
CA THR A 7 -28.79 12.18 -3.10
C THR A 7 -27.97 11.32 -4.05
N PRO A 8 -26.91 11.83 -4.70
CA PRO A 8 -26.10 11.03 -5.61
C PRO A 8 -25.62 9.77 -4.86
N ALA A 9 -25.81 8.61 -5.48
CA ALA A 9 -25.31 7.36 -4.92
C ALA A 9 -23.80 7.45 -4.72
N ALA A 10 -23.31 6.97 -3.58
CA ALA A 10 -21.87 6.99 -3.29
C ALA A 10 -21.11 6.23 -4.41
N PRO A 11 -19.97 6.75 -4.91
CA PRO A 11 -19.21 6.12 -6.00
C PRO A 11 -18.88 4.66 -5.69
N THR A 12 -18.91 3.75 -6.66
CA THR A 12 -18.58 2.33 -6.41
C THR A 12 -17.14 2.19 -5.88
N ALA A 13 -16.93 1.38 -4.85
CA ALA A 13 -15.62 1.17 -4.25
C ALA A 13 -14.78 0.15 -5.04
N VAL A 14 -13.51 0.47 -5.26
CA VAL A 14 -12.45 -0.48 -5.63
C VAL A 14 -11.51 -0.67 -4.45
N TYR A 15 -11.25 -1.92 -4.08
CA TYR A 15 -10.33 -2.25 -3.00
C TYR A 15 -8.93 -2.47 -3.55
N LEU A 16 -7.96 -1.72 -3.06
CA LEU A 16 -6.56 -1.81 -3.48
C LEU A 16 -5.75 -2.27 -2.27
N VAL A 17 -5.29 -3.51 -2.30
CA VAL A 17 -4.62 -4.16 -1.18
C VAL A 17 -3.12 -4.09 -1.35
N ASP A 18 -2.43 -3.47 -0.40
CA ASP A 18 -0.98 -3.59 -0.24
C ASP A 18 -0.69 -4.94 0.41
N ALA A 19 -0.41 -5.96 -0.40
CA ALA A 19 -0.22 -7.31 0.11
C ALA A 19 1.12 -7.49 0.81
N SER A 20 2.16 -6.78 0.36
CA SER A 20 3.51 -6.84 0.94
C SER A 20 3.46 -6.62 2.45
N LEU A 21 2.76 -5.58 2.90
CA LEU A 21 2.60 -5.29 4.33
C LEU A 21 2.01 -6.47 5.12
N TYR A 22 1.01 -7.16 4.59
CA TYR A 22 0.38 -8.30 5.26
C TYR A 22 1.21 -9.58 5.20
N VAL A 23 1.94 -9.81 4.11
CA VAL A 23 2.87 -10.94 3.97
C VAL A 23 4.04 -10.78 4.94
N PHE A 24 4.69 -9.62 4.99
CA PHE A 24 5.77 -9.34 5.95
C PHE A 24 5.28 -9.42 7.40
N ARG A 25 4.09 -8.88 7.70
CA ARG A 25 3.52 -9.00 9.04
C ARG A 25 3.33 -10.47 9.43
N ALA A 26 2.78 -11.28 8.53
CA ALA A 26 2.58 -12.70 8.79
C ALA A 26 3.91 -13.46 8.96
N TRP A 27 4.91 -13.16 8.13
CA TRP A 27 6.25 -13.74 8.21
C TRP A 27 6.90 -13.54 9.59
N HIS A 28 6.76 -12.35 10.19
CA HIS A 28 7.35 -12.02 11.49
C HIS A 28 6.49 -12.39 12.70
N SER A 29 5.17 -12.50 12.55
CA SER A 29 4.26 -12.71 13.69
C SER A 29 3.72 -14.14 13.83
N ILE A 30 3.85 -14.97 12.79
CA ILE A 30 3.36 -16.35 12.81
C ILE A 30 4.56 -17.30 12.90
N PRO A 31 4.56 -18.25 13.86
CA PRO A 31 5.59 -19.29 13.94
C PRO A 31 5.75 -20.06 12.63
N ASP A 32 6.97 -20.46 12.32
CA ASP A 32 7.37 -21.20 11.10
C ASP A 32 7.02 -22.70 11.14
N GLU A 33 6.14 -23.10 12.06
CA GLU A 33 5.64 -24.47 12.23
C GLU A 33 4.83 -24.97 11.02
N PHE A 34 4.25 -24.06 10.23
CA PHE A 34 3.55 -24.40 9.00
C PHE A 34 4.55 -24.67 7.88
N GLN A 35 4.57 -25.89 7.36
CA GLN A 35 5.46 -26.30 6.28
C GLN A 35 4.70 -26.91 5.09
N ASP A 36 5.21 -26.68 3.88
CA ASP A 36 4.69 -27.30 2.65
C ASP A 36 5.05 -28.79 2.57
N ALA A 37 4.66 -29.44 1.46
CA ALA A 37 4.94 -30.84 1.21
C ALA A 37 6.45 -31.16 1.18
N GLU A 38 7.28 -30.18 0.83
CA GLU A 38 8.72 -30.25 0.70
C GLU A 38 9.48 -29.77 1.96
N GLY A 39 8.77 -29.41 3.04
CA GLY A 39 9.35 -28.99 4.32
C GLY A 39 9.72 -27.50 4.41
N TRP A 40 9.29 -26.67 3.46
CA TRP A 40 9.55 -25.23 3.49
C TRP A 40 8.50 -24.47 4.29
N PRO A 41 8.88 -23.41 5.00
CA PRO A 41 7.93 -22.63 5.80
C PRO A 41 6.87 -21.95 4.91
N THR A 42 5.64 -21.93 5.40
CA THR A 42 4.44 -21.34 4.76
C THR A 42 3.66 -20.41 5.68
N ASN A 43 4.22 -20.08 6.85
CA ASN A 43 3.62 -19.23 7.88
C ASN A 43 3.08 -17.89 7.36
N ALA A 44 3.82 -17.21 6.49
CA ALA A 44 3.39 -15.95 5.87
C ALA A 44 2.18 -16.17 4.95
N VAL A 45 2.15 -17.26 4.17
CA VAL A 45 1.01 -17.60 3.30
C VAL A 45 -0.24 -17.90 4.13
N HIS A 46 -0.11 -18.64 5.23
CA HIS A 46 -1.23 -18.93 6.14
C HIS A 46 -1.78 -17.66 6.80
N GLY A 47 -0.91 -16.74 7.24
CA GLY A 47 -1.35 -15.45 7.78
C GLY A 47 -2.01 -14.55 6.75
N PHE A 48 -1.42 -14.45 5.56
CA PHE A 48 -1.96 -13.67 4.46
C PHE A 48 -3.33 -14.20 4.01
N ALA A 49 -3.49 -15.53 3.87
CA ALA A 49 -4.75 -16.16 3.51
C ALA A 49 -5.86 -15.83 4.53
N ARG A 50 -5.56 -15.84 5.84
CA ARG A 50 -6.51 -15.46 6.89
C ARG A 50 -6.99 -14.01 6.72
N PHE A 51 -6.05 -13.08 6.56
CA PHE A 51 -6.36 -11.67 6.31
C PHE A 51 -7.23 -11.49 5.05
N LEU A 52 -6.82 -12.10 3.94
CA LEU A 52 -7.50 -11.95 2.66
C LEU A 52 -8.93 -12.51 2.71
N LEU A 53 -9.11 -13.66 3.35
CA LEU A 53 -10.44 -14.26 3.58
C LEU A 53 -11.33 -13.34 4.42
N GLU A 54 -10.82 -12.82 5.54
CA GLU A 54 -11.58 -11.90 6.38
C GLU A 54 -12.00 -10.64 5.63
N LEU A 55 -11.12 -10.10 4.78
CA LEU A 55 -11.44 -8.96 3.92
C LEU A 55 -12.56 -9.30 2.91
N ILE A 56 -12.43 -10.42 2.20
CA ILE A 56 -13.41 -10.85 1.18
C ILE A 56 -14.76 -11.17 1.82
N GLU A 57 -14.77 -11.84 2.97
CA GLU A 57 -15.99 -12.23 3.67
C GLU A 57 -16.74 -11.00 4.22
N ARG A 58 -16.00 -10.03 4.79
CA ARG A 58 -16.60 -8.83 5.40
C ARG A 58 -17.09 -7.84 4.35
N GLU A 59 -16.27 -7.52 3.35
CA GLU A 59 -16.58 -6.44 2.42
C GLU A 59 -17.21 -6.92 1.11
N ARG A 60 -17.07 -8.21 0.78
CA ARG A 60 -17.54 -8.83 -0.47
C ARG A 60 -17.25 -7.96 -1.69
N PRO A 61 -15.98 -7.57 -1.90
CA PRO A 61 -15.64 -6.57 -2.92
C PRO A 61 -15.90 -7.13 -4.33
N ARG A 62 -16.60 -6.35 -5.16
CA ARG A 62 -16.76 -6.66 -6.59
C ARG A 62 -15.52 -6.28 -7.39
N HIS A 63 -14.88 -5.18 -7.01
CA HIS A 63 -13.67 -4.65 -7.62
C HIS A 63 -12.53 -4.71 -6.61
N ILE A 64 -11.49 -5.48 -6.89
CA ILE A 64 -10.35 -5.67 -5.99
C ILE A 64 -9.08 -6.00 -6.77
N ALA A 65 -8.01 -5.29 -6.42
CA ALA A 65 -6.66 -5.58 -6.88
C ALA A 65 -5.73 -5.76 -5.67
N VAL A 66 -4.78 -6.67 -5.81
CA VAL A 66 -3.82 -7.03 -4.77
C VAL A 66 -2.42 -6.78 -5.30
N ALA A 67 -1.74 -5.78 -4.76
CA ALA A 67 -0.41 -5.34 -5.19
C ALA A 67 0.68 -5.99 -4.35
N PHE A 68 1.73 -6.48 -5.00
CA PHE A 68 2.89 -7.12 -4.38
C PHE A 68 4.18 -6.45 -4.84
N ASP A 69 5.15 -6.33 -3.94
CA ASP A 69 6.52 -6.01 -4.31
C ASP A 69 7.18 -7.25 -4.94
N GLU A 70 7.42 -7.19 -6.24
CA GLU A 70 8.25 -8.18 -6.95
C GLU A 70 9.71 -7.70 -7.05
N ALA A 71 9.90 -6.38 -7.13
CA ALA A 71 11.17 -5.67 -7.05
C ALA A 71 11.79 -5.66 -5.62
N LEU A 72 11.81 -6.79 -4.92
CA LEU A 72 12.23 -6.89 -3.52
C LEU A 72 13.68 -6.43 -3.26
N ASP A 73 14.54 -6.52 -4.28
CA ASP A 73 15.97 -6.20 -4.16
C ASP A 73 16.35 -4.87 -4.82
N SER A 74 15.56 -4.37 -5.78
CA SER A 74 15.83 -3.10 -6.50
C SER A 74 14.60 -2.62 -7.28
N CYS A 75 14.22 -1.35 -7.13
CA CYS A 75 13.17 -0.68 -7.89
C CYS A 75 13.72 0.57 -8.63
N PHE A 76 12.87 1.31 -9.35
CA PHE A 76 13.29 2.50 -10.09
C PHE A 76 13.90 3.59 -9.17
N ARG A 77 13.51 3.64 -7.89
CA ARG A 77 14.08 4.58 -6.90
C ARG A 77 15.56 4.28 -6.63
N ASN A 78 16.02 3.04 -6.73
CA ASN A 78 17.44 2.70 -6.58
C ASN A 78 18.31 3.28 -7.70
N ALA A 79 17.75 3.49 -8.91
CA ALA A 79 18.44 4.19 -9.99
C ALA A 79 18.58 5.70 -9.72
N ILE A 80 17.64 6.28 -8.97
CA ILE A 80 17.65 7.70 -8.55
C ILE A 80 18.58 7.91 -7.36
N TYR A 81 18.49 7.03 -6.36
CA TYR A 81 19.24 7.10 -5.11
C TYR A 81 19.65 5.68 -4.67
N PRO A 82 20.91 5.25 -4.92
CA PRO A 82 21.35 3.89 -4.64
C PRO A 82 21.22 3.45 -3.18
N ALA A 83 21.23 4.39 -2.24
CA ALA A 83 21.08 4.09 -0.82
C ALA A 83 19.60 3.92 -0.38
N TYR A 84 18.62 4.11 -1.27
CA TYR A 84 17.21 3.89 -0.98
C TYR A 84 16.97 2.44 -0.50
N LYS A 85 16.34 2.28 0.67
CA LYS A 85 16.11 0.98 1.35
C LYS A 85 17.37 0.11 1.56
N ALA A 86 18.58 0.66 1.40
CA ALA A 86 19.84 -0.10 1.50
C ALA A 86 20.16 -0.58 2.93
N ASN A 87 19.42 -0.10 3.93
CA ASN A 87 19.46 -0.55 5.31
C ASN A 87 18.57 -1.78 5.59
N ARG A 88 17.83 -2.27 4.58
CA ARG A 88 17.00 -3.48 4.70
C ARG A 88 17.81 -4.71 4.30
N ASP A 89 17.70 -5.76 5.10
CA ASP A 89 18.29 -7.05 4.74
C ASP A 89 17.58 -7.65 3.52
N PRO A 90 18.30 -8.33 2.61
CA PRO A 90 17.67 -9.05 1.50
C PRO A 90 16.63 -10.05 1.99
N ALA A 91 15.49 -10.13 1.30
CA ALA A 91 14.45 -11.09 1.65
C ALA A 91 14.99 -12.54 1.53
N PRO A 92 14.87 -13.39 2.56
CA PRO A 92 15.29 -14.78 2.48
C PRO A 92 14.55 -15.54 1.37
N ASP A 93 15.18 -16.55 0.76
CA ASP A 93 14.55 -17.35 -0.32
C ASP A 93 13.21 -17.96 0.10
N ALA A 94 13.10 -18.38 1.37
CA ALA A 94 11.86 -18.87 1.95
C ALA A 94 10.73 -17.82 1.87
N LEU A 95 11.03 -16.54 2.12
CA LEU A 95 10.06 -15.46 2.03
C LEU A 95 9.70 -15.18 0.56
N LYS A 96 10.70 -15.13 -0.34
CA LYS A 96 10.47 -14.96 -1.79
C LYS A 96 9.53 -16.03 -2.35
N ARG A 97 9.69 -17.29 -1.93
CA ARG A 97 8.77 -18.39 -2.28
C ARG A 97 7.34 -18.14 -1.76
N GLN A 98 7.21 -17.69 -0.51
CA GLN A 98 5.90 -17.40 0.07
C GLN A 98 5.18 -16.24 -0.61
N PHE A 99 5.89 -15.21 -1.08
CA PHE A 99 5.32 -14.18 -1.96
C PHE A 99 4.71 -14.79 -3.23
N GLY A 100 5.44 -15.70 -3.90
CA GLY A 100 4.93 -16.43 -5.07
C GLY A 100 3.66 -17.23 -4.76
N HIS A 101 3.59 -17.89 -3.60
CA HIS A 101 2.40 -18.62 -3.15
C HIS A 101 1.21 -17.68 -2.84
N CYS A 102 1.45 -16.52 -2.22
CA CYS A 102 0.41 -15.52 -1.98
C CYS A 102 -0.18 -14.96 -3.29
N GLN A 103 0.67 -14.70 -4.29
CA GLN A 103 0.19 -14.31 -5.62
C GLN A 103 -0.62 -15.43 -6.28
N ALA A 104 -0.15 -16.68 -6.22
CA ALA A 104 -0.87 -17.84 -6.75
C ALA A 104 -2.24 -18.02 -6.09
N LEU A 105 -2.33 -17.80 -4.76
CA LEU A 105 -3.59 -17.83 -4.02
C LEU A 105 -4.56 -16.76 -4.54
N CYS A 106 -4.09 -15.52 -4.72
CA CYS A 106 -4.94 -14.43 -5.23
C CYS A 106 -5.48 -14.74 -6.64
N ARG A 107 -4.62 -15.25 -7.54
CA ARG A 107 -5.03 -15.68 -8.89
C ARG A 107 -6.03 -16.83 -8.85
N ALA A 108 -5.82 -17.82 -7.98
CA ALA A 108 -6.74 -18.95 -7.83
C ALA A 108 -8.13 -18.50 -7.33
N LEU A 109 -8.19 -17.44 -6.51
CA LEU A 109 -9.41 -16.82 -6.02
C LEU A 109 -10.08 -15.86 -7.03
N GLY A 110 -9.51 -15.72 -8.24
CA GLY A 110 -10.02 -14.82 -9.28
C GLY A 110 -9.78 -13.34 -9.01
N LEU A 111 -8.77 -13.00 -8.19
CA LEU A 111 -8.44 -11.60 -7.87
C LEU A 111 -7.41 -11.06 -8.87
N ALA A 112 -7.49 -9.76 -9.18
CA ALA A 112 -6.45 -9.09 -9.94
C ALA A 112 -5.17 -9.00 -9.09
N VAL A 113 -4.05 -9.45 -9.63
CA VAL A 113 -2.72 -9.36 -9.00
C VAL A 113 -1.91 -8.32 -9.76
N LEU A 114 -1.42 -7.32 -9.04
CA LEU A 114 -0.52 -6.30 -9.55
C LEU A 114 0.89 -6.60 -9.04
N SER A 115 1.83 -6.76 -9.95
CA SER A 115 3.26 -6.83 -9.63
C SER A 115 4.05 -6.35 -10.84
N ASP A 116 5.18 -5.71 -10.57
CA ASP A 116 6.07 -5.20 -11.61
C ASP A 116 7.53 -5.27 -11.12
N SER A 117 8.45 -5.42 -12.06
CA SER A 117 9.89 -5.57 -11.75
C SER A 117 10.61 -4.24 -11.51
N GLN A 118 9.98 -3.11 -11.84
CA GLN A 118 10.53 -1.77 -11.70
C GLN A 118 9.80 -0.95 -10.65
N TYR A 119 8.48 -1.16 -10.50
CA TYR A 119 7.61 -0.39 -9.61
C TYR A 119 7.27 -1.17 -8.33
N GLU A 120 7.10 -0.43 -7.23
CA GLU A 120 6.71 -1.00 -5.93
C GLU A 120 5.19 -1.16 -5.84
N ALA A 121 4.72 -1.93 -4.86
CA ALA A 121 3.29 -2.12 -4.61
C ALA A 121 2.55 -0.79 -4.44
N ASP A 122 3.19 0.20 -3.81
CA ASP A 122 2.62 1.53 -3.59
C ASP A 122 2.38 2.29 -4.91
N ASP A 123 3.29 2.16 -5.86
CA ASP A 123 3.18 2.78 -7.19
C ASP A 123 2.09 2.11 -8.03
N LEU A 124 1.97 0.79 -7.92
CA LEU A 124 0.88 0.04 -8.56
C LEU A 124 -0.48 0.43 -7.97
N ILE A 125 -0.57 0.64 -6.65
CA ILE A 125 -1.77 1.15 -5.98
C ILE A 125 -2.08 2.59 -6.42
N GLY A 126 -1.08 3.47 -6.44
CA GLY A 126 -1.21 4.86 -6.88
C GLY A 126 -1.70 4.97 -8.32
N SER A 127 -1.16 4.13 -9.20
CA SER A 127 -1.57 4.09 -10.60
C SER A 127 -2.98 3.49 -10.76
N ALA A 128 -3.29 2.43 -10.01
CA ALA A 128 -4.60 1.80 -10.03
C ALA A 128 -5.73 2.72 -9.52
N ILE A 129 -5.49 3.46 -8.43
CA ILE A 129 -6.51 4.36 -7.88
C ILE A 129 -6.82 5.52 -8.85
N VAL A 130 -5.79 6.09 -9.49
CA VAL A 130 -5.97 7.16 -10.49
C VAL A 130 -6.73 6.65 -11.71
N ALA A 131 -6.36 5.47 -12.24
CA ALA A 131 -7.06 4.85 -13.36
C ALA A 131 -8.54 4.60 -13.04
N MET A 132 -8.84 4.13 -11.83
CA MET A 132 -10.20 3.81 -11.39
C MET A 132 -11.04 5.06 -11.12
N ARG A 133 -10.45 6.12 -10.56
CA ARG A 133 -11.12 7.43 -10.41
C ARG A 133 -11.58 8.01 -11.75
N GLY A 134 -10.77 7.84 -12.80
CA GLY A 134 -11.12 8.22 -14.17
C GLY A 134 -12.42 7.57 -14.69
N HIS A 135 -12.85 6.46 -14.07
CA HIS A 135 -14.07 5.73 -14.39
C HIS A 135 -15.18 5.89 -13.32
N GLY A 136 -15.03 6.84 -12.40
CA GLY A 136 -16.04 7.17 -11.38
C GLY A 136 -16.06 6.23 -10.17
N TYR A 137 -14.99 5.47 -9.94
CA TYR A 137 -14.83 4.67 -8.72
C TYR A 137 -14.15 5.50 -7.63
N ARG A 138 -14.42 5.15 -6.37
CA ARG A 138 -13.61 5.57 -5.22
C ARG A 138 -12.69 4.44 -4.78
N GLY A 139 -11.48 4.75 -4.35
CA GLY A 139 -10.52 3.79 -3.82
C GLY A 139 -10.68 3.56 -2.32
N VAL A 140 -10.54 2.29 -1.94
CA VAL A 140 -10.30 1.87 -0.56
C VAL A 140 -8.93 1.22 -0.52
N ILE A 141 -7.93 1.96 -0.05
CA ILE A 141 -6.55 1.48 0.08
C ILE A 141 -6.45 0.69 1.38
N VAL A 142 -6.26 -0.61 1.28
CA VAL A 142 -6.11 -1.50 2.45
C VAL A 142 -4.64 -1.60 2.80
N SER A 143 -4.14 -0.59 3.51
CA SER A 143 -2.77 -0.52 4.04
C SER A 143 -2.70 0.35 5.29
N ALA A 144 -1.75 0.04 6.17
CA ALA A 144 -1.38 0.91 7.28
C ALA A 144 -0.21 1.86 6.95
N ASP A 145 0.35 1.78 5.74
CA ASP A 145 1.48 2.61 5.34
C ASP A 145 1.07 4.09 5.20
N LYS A 146 1.73 4.97 5.96
CA LYS A 146 1.46 6.39 5.97
C LYS A 146 1.75 7.06 4.62
N ASP A 147 2.61 6.46 3.79
CA ASP A 147 3.07 7.04 2.54
C ASP A 147 1.94 7.01 1.49
N LEU A 148 1.10 5.98 1.53
CA LEU A 148 -0.10 5.84 0.69
C LEU A 148 -1.18 6.88 1.00
N SER A 149 -1.13 7.55 2.16
CA SER A 149 -2.07 8.64 2.47
C SER A 149 -1.91 9.83 1.51
N GLN A 150 -0.78 9.94 0.79
CA GLN A 150 -0.60 10.96 -0.24
C GLN A 150 -1.58 10.83 -1.41
N LEU A 151 -2.11 9.62 -1.60
CA LEU A 151 -3.00 9.30 -2.71
C LEU A 151 -4.44 9.74 -2.45
N LEU A 152 -4.85 9.95 -1.19
CA LEU A 152 -6.27 10.13 -0.84
C LEU A 152 -6.86 11.43 -1.39
N ASP A 153 -7.96 11.29 -2.13
CA ASP A 153 -8.82 12.39 -2.58
C ASP A 153 -10.16 12.34 -1.81
N THR A 154 -11.09 13.20 -2.19
CA THR A 154 -12.35 13.53 -1.50
C THR A 154 -13.22 12.32 -1.17
N HIS A 155 -13.21 11.28 -2.01
CA HIS A 155 -14.07 10.11 -1.84
C HIS A 155 -13.31 8.84 -1.43
N ASP A 156 -11.99 8.91 -1.33
CA ASP A 156 -11.19 7.74 -1.04
C ASP A 156 -11.01 7.53 0.45
N GLU A 157 -10.64 6.31 0.79
CA GLU A 157 -10.38 5.90 2.15
C GLU A 157 -9.11 5.05 2.19
N GLN A 158 -8.32 5.25 3.24
CA GLN A 158 -7.29 4.31 3.62
C GLN A 158 -7.71 3.56 4.88
N TRP A 159 -7.32 2.29 4.95
CA TRP A 159 -7.75 1.36 5.98
C TRP A 159 -6.60 0.53 6.55
N ASP A 160 -6.22 0.82 7.79
CA ASP A 160 -5.46 -0.11 8.63
C ASP A 160 -6.42 -1.23 9.09
N PHE A 161 -6.43 -2.31 8.31
CA PHE A 161 -7.30 -3.46 8.53
C PHE A 161 -7.06 -4.11 9.91
N ALA A 162 -5.79 -4.21 10.32
CA ALA A 162 -5.41 -4.88 11.55
C ALA A 162 -5.91 -4.14 12.80
N ARG A 163 -5.94 -2.80 12.75
CA ARG A 163 -6.49 -1.97 13.84
C ARG A 163 -7.95 -1.58 13.65
N GLY A 164 -8.57 -1.94 12.52
CA GLY A 164 -9.93 -1.54 12.17
C GLY A 164 -10.09 -0.03 11.98
N GLN A 165 -9.02 0.69 11.65
CA GLN A 165 -9.04 2.16 11.54
C GLN A 165 -9.13 2.60 10.08
N ARG A 166 -10.09 3.48 9.79
CA ARG A 166 -10.32 4.05 8.47
C ARG A 166 -10.20 5.57 8.50
N TRP A 167 -9.71 6.17 7.42
CA TRP A 167 -9.65 7.62 7.26
C TRP A 167 -9.67 8.02 5.78
N GLY A 168 -10.33 9.14 5.48
CA GLY A 168 -10.23 9.81 4.18
C GLY A 168 -9.21 10.95 4.20
N ALA A 169 -9.19 11.77 3.14
CA ALA A 169 -8.26 12.90 2.98
C ALA A 169 -8.25 13.86 4.19
N ASP A 170 -9.41 14.19 4.77
CA ASP A 170 -9.51 15.05 5.95
C ASP A 170 -8.86 14.45 7.20
N GLY A 171 -8.90 13.11 7.31
CA GLY A 171 -8.29 12.38 8.42
C GLY A 171 -6.76 12.37 8.37
N VAL A 172 -6.16 12.64 7.20
CA VAL A 172 -4.69 12.70 7.06
C VAL A 172 -4.12 13.84 7.88
N HIS A 173 -4.75 15.02 7.87
CA HIS A 173 -4.28 16.17 8.64
C HIS A 173 -4.30 15.89 10.15
N ALA A 174 -5.34 15.22 10.66
CA ALA A 174 -5.41 14.83 12.07
C ALA A 174 -4.31 13.83 12.48
N ARG A 175 -3.87 12.98 11.54
CA ARG A 175 -2.86 11.92 11.78
C ARG A 175 -1.42 12.40 11.59
N GLN A 176 -1.17 13.17 10.53
CA GLN A 176 0.19 13.53 10.08
C GLN A 176 0.50 15.03 10.23
N GLY A 177 -0.50 15.86 10.50
CA GLY A 177 -0.34 17.31 10.61
C GLY A 177 -0.21 18.04 9.27
N VAL A 178 -0.45 17.35 8.15
CA VAL A 178 -0.41 17.87 6.78
C VAL A 178 -1.56 17.29 5.96
N HIS A 179 -1.95 17.97 4.88
CA HIS A 179 -2.96 17.45 3.96
C HIS A 179 -2.41 16.28 3.13
N ALA A 180 -3.29 15.40 2.60
CA ALA A 180 -2.91 14.26 1.76
C ALA A 180 -1.89 14.64 0.67
N ARG A 181 -2.20 15.65 -0.16
CA ARG A 181 -1.31 16.15 -1.22
C ARG A 181 0.06 16.68 -0.77
N GLN A 182 0.24 16.90 0.54
CA GLN A 182 1.48 17.41 1.14
C GLN A 182 2.33 16.29 1.75
N VAL A 183 1.84 15.05 1.83
CA VAL A 183 2.55 13.94 2.50
C VAL A 183 3.91 13.68 1.86
N ALA A 184 4.01 13.66 0.52
CA ALA A 184 5.30 13.48 -0.16
C ALA A 184 6.31 14.60 0.18
N ASP A 185 5.85 15.86 0.16
CA ASP A 185 6.67 17.03 0.52
C ASP A 185 7.07 17.02 2.01
N TYR A 186 6.15 16.57 2.88
CA TYR A 186 6.39 16.41 4.29
C TYR A 186 7.50 15.40 4.56
N LEU A 187 7.42 14.21 3.94
CA LEU A 187 8.44 13.17 4.04
C LEU A 187 9.76 13.62 3.39
N ALA A 188 9.71 14.40 2.32
CA ALA A 188 10.90 14.98 1.70
C ALA A 188 11.67 15.92 2.64
N LEU A 189 10.96 16.62 3.52
CA LEU A 189 11.53 17.51 4.52
C LEU A 189 11.99 16.75 5.76
N THR A 190 11.20 15.80 6.27
CA THR A 190 11.50 15.08 7.52
C THR A 190 12.46 13.91 7.35
N GLY A 191 12.53 13.36 6.14
CA GLY A 191 13.15 12.07 5.87
C GLY A 191 12.26 10.90 6.30
N ASP A 192 12.72 9.71 5.94
CA ASP A 192 12.18 8.42 6.35
C ASP A 192 13.31 7.44 6.62
N ALA A 193 13.54 7.12 7.90
CA ALA A 193 14.61 6.21 8.29
C ALA A 193 14.34 4.75 7.87
N VAL A 194 13.08 4.35 7.70
CA VAL A 194 12.70 2.99 7.27
C VAL A 194 13.14 2.75 5.82
N ASP A 195 13.06 3.80 5.00
CA ASP A 195 13.41 3.79 3.58
C ASP A 195 14.79 4.37 3.27
N ASN A 196 15.55 4.72 4.31
CA ASN A 196 16.83 5.40 4.20
C ASN A 196 16.78 6.72 3.41
N ILE A 197 15.66 7.45 3.53
CA ILE A 197 15.48 8.78 2.94
C ILE A 197 15.97 9.83 3.97
N PRO A 198 17.00 10.63 3.66
CA PRO A 198 17.66 11.45 4.67
C PRO A 198 16.87 12.70 5.09
N GLY A 199 15.95 13.20 4.26
CA GLY A 199 15.22 14.44 4.52
C GLY A 199 16.11 15.68 4.51
N VAL A 200 15.70 16.76 5.17
CA VAL A 200 16.53 17.95 5.40
C VAL A 200 17.04 17.96 6.85
N PRO A 201 18.37 17.93 7.07
CA PRO A 201 18.93 17.93 8.42
C PRO A 201 18.41 19.07 9.30
N GLY A 202 17.89 18.71 10.47
CA GLY A 202 17.34 19.66 11.44
C GLY A 202 15.90 20.11 11.19
N ILE A 203 15.24 19.63 10.12
CA ILE A 203 13.81 19.88 9.87
C ILE A 203 13.01 18.64 10.31
N GLY A 204 12.47 18.69 11.53
CA GLY A 204 11.59 17.64 12.04
C GLY A 204 10.11 17.88 11.69
N ALA A 205 9.28 16.88 12.01
CA ALA A 205 7.83 16.85 11.77
C ALA A 205 7.09 18.18 12.01
N LYS A 206 7.27 18.79 13.20
CA LYS A 206 6.58 20.04 13.56
C LYS A 206 6.98 21.22 12.68
N THR A 207 8.27 21.31 12.34
CA THR A 207 8.80 22.36 11.48
C THR A 207 8.30 22.15 10.05
N ALA A 208 8.39 20.93 9.52
CA ALA A 208 7.88 20.59 8.19
C ALA A 208 6.38 20.90 8.04
N ALA A 209 5.56 20.45 8.99
CA ALA A 209 4.12 20.71 9.00
C ALA A 209 3.81 22.22 9.04
N ALA A 210 4.51 22.99 9.89
CA ALA A 210 4.31 24.44 9.97
C ALA A 210 4.73 25.17 8.68
N LEU A 211 5.80 24.72 8.02
CA LEU A 211 6.24 25.27 6.74
C LEU A 211 5.24 24.95 5.64
N LEU A 212 4.76 23.71 5.54
CA LEU A 212 3.78 23.30 4.54
C LEU A 212 2.40 23.91 4.79
N ALA A 213 2.01 24.14 6.05
CA ALA A 213 0.80 24.90 6.35
C ALA A 213 0.89 26.37 5.86
N HIS A 214 2.09 26.95 5.78
CA HIS A 214 2.29 28.33 5.34
C HIS A 214 2.53 28.46 3.82
N PHE A 215 3.40 27.63 3.26
CA PHE A 215 3.83 27.72 1.86
C PHE A 215 3.11 26.77 0.93
N ASP A 216 2.35 25.83 1.49
CA ASP A 216 1.54 24.85 0.79
C ASP A 216 2.31 23.70 0.11
N THR A 217 3.35 24.01 -0.67
CA THR A 217 4.16 23.02 -1.38
C THR A 217 5.65 23.23 -1.13
N LEU A 218 6.45 22.19 -1.36
CA LEU A 218 7.91 22.28 -1.29
C LEU A 218 8.46 23.29 -2.30
N ASP A 219 7.90 23.37 -3.51
CA ASP A 219 8.35 24.33 -4.52
C ASP A 219 8.13 25.78 -4.07
N ALA A 220 6.95 26.09 -3.53
CA ALA A 220 6.65 27.41 -3.00
C ALA A 220 7.51 27.75 -1.78
N LEU A 221 7.75 26.79 -0.89
CA LEU A 221 8.66 26.94 0.26
C LEU A 221 10.08 27.29 -0.20
N LEU A 222 10.62 26.55 -1.16
CA LEU A 222 12.00 26.75 -1.64
C LEU A 222 12.14 28.04 -2.46
N ALA A 223 11.11 28.45 -3.20
CA ALA A 223 11.10 29.71 -3.94
C ALA A 223 11.04 30.94 -3.02
N ARG A 224 10.42 30.80 -1.84
CA ARG A 224 10.20 31.87 -0.86
C ARG A 224 10.95 31.63 0.45
N VAL A 225 12.09 30.93 0.38
CA VAL A 225 12.88 30.54 1.56
C VAL A 225 13.33 31.74 2.41
N GLU A 226 13.48 32.91 1.80
CA GLU A 226 13.85 34.16 2.49
C GLU A 226 12.75 34.68 3.43
N GLU A 227 11.50 34.22 3.29
CA GLU A 227 10.40 34.56 4.19
C GLU A 227 10.41 33.72 5.48
N VAL A 228 11.04 32.54 5.44
CA VAL A 228 11.06 31.58 6.56
C VAL A 228 11.56 32.19 7.87
N PRO A 229 12.65 33.00 7.93
CA PRO A 229 13.13 33.60 9.17
C PRO A 229 12.11 34.49 9.90
N PHE A 230 11.12 35.02 9.19
CA PHE A 230 10.08 35.90 9.73
C PHE A 230 8.85 35.16 10.23
N LEU A 231 8.76 33.85 10.01
CA LEU A 231 7.69 33.03 10.54
C LEU A 231 7.81 32.90 12.06
N ARG A 232 6.65 32.77 12.73
CA ARG A 232 6.56 32.53 14.17
C ARG A 232 6.87 31.05 14.49
N LEU A 233 8.09 30.62 14.14
CA LEU A 233 8.59 29.26 14.25
C LEU A 233 9.91 29.25 15.03
N ARG A 234 10.03 28.38 16.03
CA ARG A 234 11.28 28.23 16.78
C ARG A 234 12.39 27.74 15.84
N GLY A 235 13.49 28.48 15.77
CA GLY A 235 14.62 28.14 14.90
C GLY A 235 14.41 28.50 13.42
N ALA A 236 13.43 29.36 13.11
CA ALA A 236 13.11 29.81 11.75
C ALA A 236 14.34 30.20 10.90
N ALA A 237 15.23 31.04 11.44
CA ALA A 237 16.46 31.45 10.72
C ALA A 237 17.39 30.27 10.40
N SER A 238 17.51 29.30 11.31
CA SER A 238 18.30 28.09 11.07
C SER A 238 17.62 27.17 10.05
N ALA A 239 16.28 27.02 10.12
CA ALA A 239 15.52 26.26 9.13
C ALA A 239 15.71 26.86 7.72
N ALA A 240 15.66 28.19 7.58
CA ALA A 240 15.95 28.86 6.31
C ALA A 240 17.36 28.57 5.79
N ALA A 241 18.37 28.61 6.67
CA ALA A 241 19.75 28.27 6.30
C ALA A 241 19.87 26.82 5.81
N ARG A 242 19.25 25.86 6.52
CA ARG A 242 19.24 24.44 6.13
C ARG A 242 18.49 24.19 4.82
N LEU A 243 17.37 24.86 4.59
CA LEU A 243 16.63 24.75 3.32
C LEU A 243 17.44 25.26 2.13
N ARG A 244 18.23 26.34 2.30
CA ARG A 244 19.15 26.82 1.25
C ARG A 244 20.27 25.81 0.99
N GLU A 245 20.92 25.36 2.06
CA GLU A 245 22.04 24.41 2.00
C GLU A 245 21.63 23.07 1.38
N HIS A 246 20.47 22.54 1.76
CA HIS A 246 19.99 21.20 1.38
C HIS A 246 18.87 21.24 0.32
N ARG A 247 18.78 22.33 -0.48
CA ARG A 247 17.72 22.49 -1.49
C ARG A 247 17.65 21.30 -2.46
N ALA A 248 18.80 20.87 -3.00
CA ALA A 248 18.87 19.75 -3.93
C ALA A 248 18.46 18.43 -3.27
N GLN A 249 18.85 18.22 -2.01
CA GLN A 249 18.49 17.04 -1.23
C GLN A 249 17.00 16.98 -0.94
N ALA A 250 16.35 18.11 -0.61
CA ALA A 250 14.90 18.16 -0.43
C ALA A 250 14.15 17.75 -1.71
N LEU A 251 14.59 18.25 -2.87
CA LEU A 251 14.00 17.89 -4.16
C LEU A 251 14.22 16.41 -4.51
N LEU A 252 15.42 15.88 -4.24
CA LEU A 252 15.71 14.45 -4.40
C LEU A 252 14.81 13.60 -3.48
N CYS A 253 14.70 13.97 -2.20
CA CYS A 253 13.85 13.25 -1.26
C CYS A 253 12.38 13.29 -1.71
N ARG A 254 11.90 14.41 -2.27
CA ARG A 254 10.55 14.49 -2.84
C ARG A 254 10.36 13.51 -4.00
N GLN A 255 11.35 13.36 -4.88
CA GLN A 255 11.26 12.37 -5.95
C GLN A 255 11.15 10.94 -5.40
N LEU A 256 11.85 10.63 -4.31
CA LEU A 256 11.81 9.31 -3.68
C LEU A 256 10.49 9.07 -2.94
N THR A 257 9.94 10.07 -2.25
CA THR A 257 8.70 9.94 -1.45
C THR A 257 7.42 10.05 -2.26
N THR A 258 7.50 10.54 -3.49
CA THR A 258 6.34 10.63 -4.39
C THR A 258 6.03 9.25 -4.96
N ILE A 259 4.78 8.82 -4.80
CA ILE A 259 4.27 7.60 -5.41
C ILE A 259 3.99 7.84 -6.89
N ALA A 260 4.45 6.93 -7.75
CA ALA A 260 4.17 7.00 -9.19
C ALA A 260 2.70 6.68 -9.47
N LEU A 261 2.12 7.38 -10.45
CA LEU A 261 0.70 7.30 -10.80
C LEU A 261 0.47 6.76 -12.22
N ASP A 262 1.53 6.30 -12.87
CA ASP A 262 1.60 5.87 -14.26
C ASP A 262 2.33 4.52 -14.45
N ALA A 263 2.48 3.74 -13.37
CA ALA A 263 3.02 2.39 -13.42
C ALA A 263 2.14 1.47 -14.30
N PRO A 264 2.74 0.54 -15.07
CA PRO A 264 2.00 -0.36 -15.93
C PRO A 264 1.15 -1.35 -15.10
N LEU A 265 -0.17 -1.30 -15.27
CA LEU A 265 -1.11 -2.14 -14.51
C LEU A 265 -1.46 -3.47 -15.20
N GLY A 266 -0.77 -3.82 -16.29
CA GLY A 266 -1.16 -4.94 -17.14
C GLY A 266 -2.55 -4.75 -17.77
N ASP A 267 -3.30 -5.84 -17.94
CA ASP A 267 -4.69 -5.78 -18.41
C ASP A 267 -5.64 -5.33 -17.29
N SER A 268 -5.82 -4.01 -17.20
CA SER A 268 -6.75 -3.35 -16.27
C SER A 268 -8.11 -3.03 -16.90
N SER A 269 -8.37 -3.48 -18.14
CA SER A 269 -9.60 -3.16 -18.89
C SER A 269 -10.89 -3.60 -18.19
N GLY A 270 -10.79 -4.62 -17.33
CA GLY A 270 -11.89 -5.11 -16.50
C GLY A 270 -12.13 -4.34 -15.21
N HIS A 271 -11.49 -3.20 -14.96
CA HIS A 271 -11.67 -2.39 -13.73
C HIS A 271 -11.48 -3.21 -12.44
N PHE A 272 -10.57 -4.19 -12.47
CA PHE A 272 -10.30 -5.12 -11.37
C PHE A 272 -11.54 -5.87 -10.85
N VAL A 273 -12.53 -6.11 -11.72
CA VAL A 273 -13.66 -6.99 -11.39
C VAL A 273 -13.13 -8.39 -11.07
N ARG A 274 -13.62 -8.99 -9.98
CA ARG A 274 -13.29 -10.39 -9.64
C ARG A 274 -13.65 -11.32 -10.80
N GLY A 275 -12.67 -12.07 -11.27
CA GLY A 275 -12.84 -13.12 -12.26
C GLY A 275 -13.40 -14.41 -11.68
N PRO A 276 -13.66 -15.42 -12.52
CA PRO A 276 -13.98 -16.76 -12.07
C PRO A 276 -12.79 -17.37 -11.31
N ALA A 277 -13.07 -18.12 -10.24
CA ALA A 277 -12.03 -18.83 -9.51
C ALA A 277 -11.52 -20.06 -10.28
N ASN A 278 -10.23 -20.35 -10.13
CA ASN A 278 -9.63 -21.59 -10.62
C ASN A 278 -9.76 -22.68 -9.53
N ALA A 279 -10.87 -23.40 -9.54
CA ALA A 279 -11.17 -24.42 -8.53
C ALA A 279 -10.07 -25.49 -8.42
N ALA A 280 -9.57 -25.99 -9.55
CA ALA A 280 -8.53 -27.01 -9.58
C ALA A 280 -7.20 -26.47 -9.02
N GLY A 281 -6.81 -25.26 -9.45
CA GLY A 281 -5.60 -24.62 -8.94
C GLY A 281 -5.69 -24.25 -7.45
N LEU A 282 -6.87 -23.88 -6.97
CA LEU A 282 -7.11 -23.61 -5.55
C LEU A 282 -6.94 -24.89 -4.72
N LEU A 283 -7.49 -26.02 -5.19
CA LEU A 283 -7.36 -27.31 -4.50
C LEU A 283 -5.89 -27.76 -4.45
N GLU A 284 -5.19 -27.73 -5.58
CA GLU A 284 -3.77 -28.09 -5.67
C GLU A 284 -2.92 -27.22 -4.72
N LEU A 285 -3.19 -25.91 -4.69
CA LEU A 285 -2.50 -24.99 -3.81
C LEU A 285 -2.80 -25.28 -2.33
N CYS A 286 -4.05 -25.65 -2.01
CA CYS A 286 -4.41 -26.04 -0.64
C CYS A 286 -3.70 -27.31 -0.18
N ASP A 287 -3.52 -28.28 -1.08
CA ASP A 287 -2.78 -29.51 -0.79
C ASP A 287 -1.29 -29.23 -0.60
N ARG A 288 -0.68 -28.48 -1.53
CA ARG A 288 0.74 -28.10 -1.47
C ARG A 288 1.08 -27.34 -0.19
N LEU A 289 0.24 -26.37 0.18
CA LEU A 289 0.44 -25.51 1.36
C LEU A 289 -0.09 -26.12 2.67
N ARG A 290 -0.66 -27.33 2.60
CA ARG A 290 -1.27 -28.05 3.74
C ARG A 290 -2.26 -27.17 4.52
N PHE A 291 -3.14 -26.46 3.82
CA PHE A 291 -4.21 -25.71 4.48
C PHE A 291 -5.12 -26.64 5.26
N GLY A 292 -5.38 -26.31 6.52
CA GLY A 292 -6.31 -27.07 7.36
C GLY A 292 -7.76 -27.00 6.84
N PRO A 293 -8.64 -27.93 7.27
CA PRO A 293 -9.99 -28.09 6.74
C PRO A 293 -10.85 -26.82 6.85
N MET A 294 -10.68 -26.06 7.94
CA MET A 294 -11.41 -24.79 8.13
C MET A 294 -11.00 -23.73 7.10
N THR A 295 -9.70 -23.56 6.83
CA THR A 295 -9.20 -22.59 5.84
C THR A 295 -9.63 -23.00 4.43
N ARG A 296 -9.53 -24.29 4.10
CA ARG A 296 -9.99 -24.82 2.80
C ARG A 296 -11.48 -24.53 2.56
N ARG A 297 -12.33 -24.79 3.56
CA ARG A 297 -13.76 -24.48 3.47
C ARG A 297 -14.00 -22.99 3.20
N ARG A 298 -13.36 -22.10 3.95
CA ARG A 298 -13.50 -20.64 3.76
C ARG A 298 -13.02 -20.18 2.39
N LEU A 299 -11.92 -20.75 1.89
CA LEU A 299 -11.41 -20.47 0.53
C LEU A 299 -12.42 -20.87 -0.55
N HIS A 300 -13.05 -22.04 -0.44
CA HIS A 300 -14.10 -22.47 -1.36
C HIS A 300 -15.34 -21.57 -1.27
N GLU A 301 -15.81 -21.27 -0.05
CA GLU A 301 -16.97 -20.39 0.18
C GLU A 301 -16.74 -18.98 -0.38
N ALA A 302 -15.53 -18.42 -0.24
CA ALA A 302 -15.15 -17.09 -0.72
C ALA A 302 -15.25 -16.93 -2.25
N VAL A 303 -15.29 -18.05 -2.98
CA VAL A 303 -15.44 -18.10 -4.45
C VAL A 303 -16.72 -18.80 -4.90
N GLY A 304 -17.62 -19.14 -3.98
CA GLY A 304 -18.89 -19.78 -4.30
C GLY A 304 -18.76 -21.23 -4.79
N LEU A 305 -17.70 -21.94 -4.39
CA LEU A 305 -17.53 -23.37 -4.64
C LEU A 305 -18.06 -24.18 -3.46
N ASP A 306 -18.69 -25.31 -3.73
CA ASP A 306 -19.07 -26.27 -2.69
C ASP A 306 -17.81 -26.94 -2.09
N PHE A 307 -17.78 -27.09 -0.77
CA PHE A 307 -16.71 -27.79 -0.07
C PHE A 307 -17.19 -29.18 0.39
N ALA A 308 -16.73 -30.24 -0.28
CA ALA A 308 -16.96 -31.61 0.15
C ALA A 308 -15.90 -32.01 1.19
N ALA A 309 -16.31 -32.28 2.44
CA ALA A 309 -15.43 -32.64 3.54
C ALA A 309 -14.53 -33.88 3.29
N SER A 310 -14.84 -34.69 2.27
CA SER A 310 -14.04 -35.84 1.82
C SER A 310 -12.76 -35.47 1.05
N GLN A 311 -12.52 -34.18 0.77
CA GLN A 311 -11.32 -33.67 0.08
C GLN A 311 -10.21 -33.20 1.02
N VAL A 312 -10.20 -33.70 2.27
CA VAL A 312 -9.14 -33.43 3.25
C VAL A 312 -8.22 -34.65 3.28
N PRO A 313 -6.95 -34.55 2.83
CA PRO A 313 -6.00 -35.62 3.05
C PRO A 313 -5.84 -35.85 4.56
N SER A 314 -5.83 -37.11 4.98
CA SER A 314 -5.58 -37.56 6.35
C SER A 314 -4.24 -37.08 6.89
#